data_AF-A0A9E4MH67-F1
#
_entry.id   AF-A0A9E4MH67-F1
#
_cell.length_a   1.000
_cell.length_b   1.000
_cell.length_c   1.000
_cell.angle_alpha   90.00
_cell.angle_beta   90.00
_cell.angle_gamma   90.00
#
_symmetry.space_group_name_H-M   'P 1'
#
loop_
_entity.id
_entity.type
_entity.pdbx_description
1 polymer ?
#
loop_
_entity_poly.entity_id
_entity_poly.type
_entity_poly.pdbx_seq_one_letter_code
_entity_poly.pdbx_strand_id
1 'polypeptide(L)'
;MNAPVRGGLPAFLLWGMLALSCGGGADTPGTSVLLSVKNAPGLERPNEVQIDLYEGSSTQVRQSVSRLVASGTSVTLGDLVIYPAPETPRLRVLVFGRRGGQVVSSGLAEVVPQTGRQVGAVVTLMPGFLGAEGGAPAAGDGGVPDGATGGEGGGAGGNAAAPPVDAGASGRGGAGGSGISPSPEKKQAGESCGGGTDCVSGACRDNVCCDRICFGSCFTCQAPGQPVGRCAPAANGTSCRSATCGSNGRVLSQYVCDNGACDRQDTTCEQRECDARALTCQ
;
A
#
# COMPACT_ATOMS: atom_id res chain seq x y z
N MET A 1 -41.93 13.46 -43.54
CA MET A 1 -43.22 13.48 -42.81
C MET A 1 -42.98 14.22 -41.51
N ASN A 2 -43.46 15.47 -41.45
CA ASN A 2 -43.40 16.33 -40.26
C ASN A 2 -44.57 16.02 -39.34
N ALA A 3 -44.32 15.91 -38.04
CA ALA A 3 -45.33 16.18 -37.02
C ALA A 3 -44.64 16.78 -35.76
N PRO A 4 -45.00 18.00 -35.34
CA PRO A 4 -44.51 18.64 -34.13
C PRO A 4 -45.45 18.34 -32.95
N VAL A 5 -44.90 18.13 -31.76
CA VAL A 5 -45.70 18.06 -30.52
C VAL A 5 -45.27 19.16 -29.55
N ARG A 6 -46.26 20.03 -29.30
CA ARG A 6 -46.38 21.09 -28.29
C ARG A 6 -46.19 20.50 -26.88
N GLY A 7 -45.54 21.16 -25.92
CA GLY A 7 -45.93 22.44 -25.32
C GLY A 7 -46.67 22.17 -24.00
N GLY A 8 -46.10 22.63 -22.88
CA GLY A 8 -46.74 22.52 -21.55
C GLY A 8 -45.78 22.82 -20.40
N LEU A 9 -45.60 24.12 -20.09
CA LEU A 9 -45.00 24.59 -18.84
C LEU A 9 -46.10 24.69 -17.76
N PRO A 10 -45.93 24.09 -16.56
CA PRO A 10 -46.67 24.53 -15.40
C PRO A 10 -45.87 25.58 -14.63
N ALA A 11 -46.47 26.76 -14.55
CA ALA A 11 -46.09 27.81 -13.61
C ALA A 11 -46.38 27.33 -12.17
N PHE A 12 -45.36 27.32 -11.32
CA PHE A 12 -45.53 27.26 -9.88
C PHE A 12 -44.96 28.54 -9.26
N LEU A 13 -45.88 29.45 -8.95
CA LEU A 13 -45.72 30.53 -7.99
C LEU A 13 -45.61 29.90 -6.59
N LEU A 14 -44.42 29.92 -6.00
CA LEU A 14 -44.27 29.78 -4.55
C LEU A 14 -43.45 30.96 -4.03
N TRP A 15 -44.17 31.98 -3.54
CA TRP A 15 -43.65 32.99 -2.63
C TRP A 15 -43.47 32.33 -1.26
N GLY A 16 -42.28 31.81 -0.99
CA GLY A 16 -41.89 31.33 0.33
C GLY A 16 -41.02 32.36 1.04
N MET A 17 -41.51 32.87 2.16
CA MET A 17 -40.83 33.84 3.03
C MET A 17 -39.39 33.45 3.35
N LEU A 18 -38.42 34.32 3.03
CA LEU A 18 -37.08 34.26 3.58
C LEU A 18 -37.12 34.64 5.07
N ALA A 19 -37.12 33.65 5.95
CA ALA A 19 -36.68 33.84 7.32
C ALA A 19 -35.14 33.88 7.33
N LEU A 20 -34.57 35.08 7.50
CA LEU A 20 -33.16 35.31 7.81
C LEU A 20 -32.86 34.77 9.22
N SER A 21 -32.67 33.46 9.32
CA SER A 21 -32.06 32.85 10.49
C SER A 21 -30.55 33.08 10.41
N CYS A 22 -30.08 34.17 11.03
CA CYS A 22 -28.69 34.32 11.47
C CYS A 22 -28.42 33.33 12.61
N GLY A 23 -28.55 32.04 12.33
CA GLY A 23 -28.07 30.99 13.22
C GLY A 23 -26.57 30.90 13.03
N GLY A 24 -25.82 31.44 13.98
CA GLY A 24 -24.40 31.14 14.13
C GLY A 24 -24.26 29.64 14.37
N GLY A 25 -24.22 28.87 13.27
CA GLY A 25 -23.85 27.47 13.32
C GLY A 25 -22.44 27.45 13.87
N ALA A 26 -22.28 26.87 15.06
CA ALA A 26 -20.97 26.57 15.57
C ALA A 26 -20.27 25.73 14.49
N ASP A 27 -19.25 26.31 13.85
CA ASP A 27 -18.37 25.59 12.93
C ASP A 27 -17.72 24.48 13.73
N THR A 28 -18.38 23.33 13.82
CA THR A 28 -17.75 22.12 14.34
C THR A 28 -16.52 21.91 13.47
N PRO A 29 -15.30 21.96 14.03
CA PRO A 29 -14.09 21.83 13.24
C PRO A 29 -14.18 20.52 12.47
N GLY A 30 -14.13 20.60 11.15
CA GLY A 30 -14.23 19.43 10.29
C GLY A 30 -13.01 18.54 10.50
N THR A 31 -13.24 17.24 10.75
CA THR A 31 -12.18 16.24 10.66
C THR A 31 -11.69 16.15 9.23
N SER A 32 -10.38 16.20 9.00
CA SER A 32 -9.81 16.05 7.66
C SER A 32 -8.55 15.21 7.66
N VAL A 33 -8.24 14.61 6.52
CA VAL A 33 -6.99 13.89 6.28
C VAL A 33 -6.27 14.55 5.11
N LEU A 34 -5.07 15.05 5.35
CA LEU A 34 -4.17 15.53 4.29
C LEU A 34 -3.34 14.34 3.79
N LEU A 35 -3.71 13.81 2.64
CA LEU A 35 -3.02 12.73 1.95
C LEU A 35 -1.96 13.29 1.01
N SER A 36 -0.72 12.84 1.15
CA SER A 36 0.36 13.11 0.20
C SER A 36 0.74 11.83 -0.55
N VAL A 37 0.66 11.87 -1.88
CA VAL A 37 1.01 10.72 -2.74
C VAL A 37 2.41 10.91 -3.30
N LYS A 38 3.26 9.90 -3.10
CA LYS A 38 4.65 9.89 -3.55
C LYS A 38 4.92 8.69 -4.45
N ASN A 39 5.83 8.84 -5.40
CA ASN A 39 6.37 7.74 -6.18
C ASN A 39 7.64 7.20 -5.50
N ALA A 40 7.81 5.89 -5.38
CA ALA A 40 9.08 5.38 -4.85
C ALA A 40 10.25 5.70 -5.81
N PRO A 41 11.49 5.83 -5.30
CA PRO A 41 12.66 6.05 -6.12
C PRO A 41 12.85 4.97 -7.18
N GLY A 42 13.30 5.36 -8.39
CA GLY A 42 13.57 4.44 -9.49
C GLY A 42 12.33 3.89 -10.21
N LEU A 43 11.13 4.23 -9.77
CA LEU A 43 9.91 3.83 -10.46
C LEU A 43 9.56 4.75 -11.61
N GLU A 44 9.00 4.14 -12.65
CA GLU A 44 8.33 4.88 -13.70
C GLU A 44 7.20 5.73 -13.12
N ARG A 45 7.23 7.03 -13.42
CA ARG A 45 6.21 7.98 -12.97
C ARG A 45 4.88 7.71 -13.68
N PRO A 46 3.77 7.49 -12.95
CA PRO A 46 2.45 7.39 -13.59
C PRO A 46 2.02 8.75 -14.19
N ASN A 47 1.19 8.75 -15.23
CA ASN A 47 0.60 9.97 -15.79
C ASN A 47 -0.78 10.29 -15.17
N GLU A 48 -1.37 9.33 -14.47
CA GLU A 48 -2.62 9.47 -13.74
C GLU A 48 -2.51 8.74 -12.39
N VAL A 49 -3.14 9.30 -11.36
CA VAL A 49 -3.31 8.63 -10.07
C VAL A 49 -4.79 8.46 -9.80
N GLN A 50 -5.21 7.24 -9.50
CA GLN A 50 -6.55 6.90 -9.03
C GLN A 50 -6.49 6.58 -7.53
N ILE A 51 -7.36 7.19 -6.75
CA ILE A 51 -7.42 7.06 -5.29
C ILE A 51 -8.80 6.50 -4.93
N ASP A 52 -8.83 5.31 -4.36
CA ASP A 52 -10.03 4.67 -3.85
C ASP A 52 -10.06 4.73 -2.33
N LEU A 53 -11.16 5.24 -1.80
CA LEU A 53 -11.38 5.46 -0.37
C LEU A 53 -12.36 4.42 0.20
N TYR A 54 -11.98 3.82 1.32
CA TYR A 54 -12.78 2.87 2.07
C TYR A 54 -12.90 3.35 3.52
N GLU A 55 -14.08 3.21 4.12
CA GLU A 55 -14.33 3.58 5.51
C GLU A 55 -14.63 2.35 6.38
N GLY A 56 -14.10 2.38 7.60
CA GLY A 56 -14.21 1.29 8.56
C GLY A 56 -13.58 -0.01 8.05
N SER A 57 -14.35 -1.10 8.11
CA SER A 57 -13.99 -2.42 7.59
C SER A 57 -14.60 -2.71 6.21
N SER A 58 -15.25 -1.72 5.58
CA SER A 58 -15.94 -1.93 4.30
C SER A 58 -14.98 -2.34 3.18
N THR A 59 -15.43 -3.26 2.34
CA THR A 59 -14.78 -3.63 1.08
C THR A 59 -15.31 -2.84 -0.10
N GLN A 60 -16.37 -2.03 0.09
CA GLN A 60 -16.93 -1.18 -0.95
C GLN A 60 -16.22 0.17 -1.00
N VAL A 61 -15.89 0.61 -2.22
CA VAL A 61 -15.33 1.94 -2.46
C VAL A 61 -16.40 2.98 -2.16
N ARG A 62 -16.16 3.83 -1.15
CA ARG A 62 -17.02 4.98 -0.85
C ARG A 62 -16.90 6.03 -1.95
N GLN A 63 -15.65 6.31 -2.35
CA GLN A 63 -15.33 7.36 -3.30
C GLN A 63 -14.08 6.98 -4.07
N SER A 64 -14.10 7.21 -5.39
CA SER A 64 -12.95 7.10 -6.26
C SER A 64 -12.62 8.45 -6.87
N VAL A 65 -11.35 8.82 -6.87
CA VAL A 65 -10.86 10.10 -7.39
C VAL A 65 -9.69 9.85 -8.34
N SER A 66 -9.87 10.21 -9.61
CA SER A 66 -8.78 10.23 -10.61
C SER A 66 -8.22 11.63 -10.78
N ARG A 67 -6.89 11.73 -10.86
CA ARG A 67 -6.17 12.98 -11.12
C ARG A 67 -5.00 12.76 -12.07
N LEU A 68 -4.84 13.69 -13.03
CA LEU A 68 -3.65 13.73 -13.85
C LEU A 68 -2.44 14.15 -13.02
N VAL A 69 -1.32 13.48 -13.24
CA VAL A 69 -0.04 13.81 -12.61
C VAL A 69 0.68 14.80 -13.50
N ALA A 70 1.03 15.97 -12.96
CA ALA A 70 1.85 16.93 -13.68
C ALA A 70 3.17 16.29 -14.15
N SER A 71 3.63 16.61 -15.35
CA SER A 71 4.95 16.21 -15.82
C SER A 71 6.03 16.86 -14.95
N GLY A 72 7.06 16.10 -14.58
CA GLY A 72 8.15 16.62 -13.75
C GLY A 72 8.98 15.53 -13.07
N THR A 73 10.00 15.96 -12.31
CA THR A 73 10.92 15.08 -11.56
C THR A 73 10.56 14.94 -10.08
N SER A 74 9.50 15.62 -9.61
CA SER A 74 9.09 15.54 -8.20
C SER A 74 8.71 14.12 -7.80
N VAL A 75 9.26 13.67 -6.67
CA VAL A 75 8.89 12.42 -5.98
C VAL A 75 7.44 12.50 -5.50
N THR A 76 6.94 13.68 -5.14
CA THR A 76 5.55 13.92 -4.79
C THR A 76 4.70 14.10 -6.04
N LEU A 77 3.65 13.29 -6.16
CA LEU A 77 2.71 13.28 -7.29
C LEU A 77 1.54 14.24 -7.08
N GLY A 78 1.20 14.52 -5.83
CA GLY A 78 0.19 15.52 -5.45
C GLY A 78 -0.36 15.27 -4.04
N ASP A 79 -1.14 16.24 -3.56
CA ASP A 79 -1.82 16.17 -2.27
C ASP A 79 -3.34 16.22 -2.45
N LEU A 80 -4.06 15.58 -1.52
CA LEU A 80 -5.52 15.52 -1.46
C LEU A 80 -5.99 15.72 -0.02
N VAL A 81 -6.98 16.58 0.18
CA VAL A 81 -7.68 16.69 1.47
C VAL A 81 -8.95 15.83 1.41
N ILE A 82 -9.08 14.90 2.35
CA ILE A 82 -10.21 13.98 2.47
C ILE A 82 -11.02 14.36 3.70
N TYR A 83 -12.34 14.44 3.55
CA TYR A 83 -13.28 14.63 4.65
C TYR A 83 -14.02 13.31 4.92
N PRO A 84 -13.57 12.51 5.90
CA PRO A 84 -14.23 11.26 6.26
C PRO A 84 -15.63 11.53 6.85
N ALA A 85 -16.51 10.54 6.79
CA ALA A 85 -17.79 10.63 7.48
C ALA A 85 -17.56 10.80 9.01
N PRO A 86 -18.48 11.46 9.73
CA PRO A 86 -18.42 11.52 11.19
C PRO A 86 -18.25 10.12 11.79
N GLU A 87 -17.46 10.02 12.86
CA GLU A 87 -17.22 8.77 13.59
C GLU A 87 -16.54 7.64 12.77
N THR A 88 -15.98 7.94 11.59
CA THR A 88 -15.18 6.97 10.82
C THR A 88 -14.01 6.45 11.67
N PRO A 89 -14.01 5.16 12.10
CA PRO A 89 -12.98 4.66 13.00
C PRO A 89 -11.65 4.41 12.29
N ARG A 90 -11.71 4.20 10.98
CA ARG A 90 -10.56 3.95 10.11
C ARG A 90 -10.90 4.40 8.69
N LEU A 91 -9.95 5.07 8.04
CA LEU A 91 -9.97 5.39 6.63
C LEU A 91 -8.85 4.59 5.96
N ARG A 92 -9.19 3.76 4.98
CA ARG A 92 -8.22 3.03 4.16
C ARG A 92 -8.18 3.65 2.77
N VAL A 93 -6.98 4.03 2.34
CA VAL A 93 -6.72 4.77 1.11
C VAL A 93 -5.86 3.90 0.20
N LEU A 94 -6.44 3.44 -0.90
CA LEU A 94 -5.74 2.66 -1.91
C LEU A 94 -5.46 3.56 -3.11
N VAL A 95 -4.21 3.60 -3.55
CA VAL A 95 -3.77 4.51 -4.61
C VAL A 95 -3.13 3.72 -5.74
N PHE A 96 -3.53 4.00 -6.97
CA PHE A 96 -3.00 3.40 -8.18
C PHE A 96 -2.33 4.46 -9.04
N GLY A 97 -1.07 4.25 -9.37
CA GLY A 97 -0.41 4.96 -10.45
C GLY A 97 -0.72 4.29 -11.77
N ARG A 98 -1.31 5.03 -12.70
CA ARG A 98 -1.65 4.57 -14.04
C ARG A 98 -0.77 5.25 -15.09
N ARG A 99 -0.44 4.50 -16.15
CA ARG A 99 0.25 4.99 -17.35
C ARG A 99 -0.45 4.43 -18.58
N GLY A 100 -1.00 5.32 -19.41
CA GLY A 100 -1.77 4.89 -20.60
C GLY A 100 -2.96 4.00 -20.24
N GLY A 101 -3.62 4.26 -19.11
CA GLY A 101 -4.74 3.47 -18.61
C GLY A 101 -4.36 2.18 -17.86
N GLN A 102 -3.10 1.72 -17.91
CA GLN A 102 -2.63 0.54 -17.19
C GLN A 102 -2.08 0.90 -15.81
N VAL A 103 -2.35 0.07 -14.79
CA VAL A 103 -1.78 0.25 -13.45
C VAL A 103 -0.30 -0.16 -13.48
N VAL A 104 0.60 0.77 -13.21
CA VAL A 104 2.05 0.54 -13.15
C VAL A 104 2.60 0.52 -11.72
N SER A 105 1.88 1.16 -10.79
CA SER A 105 2.26 1.21 -9.38
C SER A 105 1.03 1.28 -8.47
N SER A 106 1.20 0.89 -7.22
CA SER A 106 0.14 0.93 -6.21
C SER A 106 0.70 1.22 -4.82
N GLY A 107 -0.11 1.80 -3.95
CA GLY A 107 0.23 2.02 -2.55
C GLY A 107 -1.03 2.04 -1.68
N LEU A 108 -0.86 1.73 -0.40
CA LEU A 108 -1.94 1.68 0.58
C LEU A 108 -1.54 2.51 1.81
N ALA A 109 -2.49 3.28 2.36
CA ALA A 109 -2.38 3.85 3.70
C ALA A 109 -3.64 3.57 4.51
N GLU A 110 -3.45 3.33 5.80
CA GLU A 110 -4.53 3.30 6.79
C GLU A 110 -4.36 4.50 7.73
N VAL A 111 -5.44 5.23 7.95
CA VAL A 111 -5.46 6.45 8.76
C VAL A 111 -6.59 6.31 9.78
N VAL A 112 -6.35 6.74 11.01
CA VAL A 112 -7.38 6.87 12.04
C VAL A 112 -7.74 8.35 12.14
N PRO A 113 -8.90 8.79 11.61
CA PRO A 113 -9.33 10.17 11.72
C PRO A 113 -9.47 10.60 13.18
N GLN A 114 -9.12 11.84 13.49
CA GLN A 114 -9.27 12.41 14.82
C GLN A 114 -10.32 13.53 14.78
N THR A 115 -11.38 13.39 15.56
CA THR A 115 -12.49 14.35 15.60
C THR A 115 -11.99 15.77 15.80
N GLY A 116 -12.35 16.67 14.89
CA GLY A 116 -11.98 18.09 14.96
C GLY A 116 -10.52 18.40 14.62
N ARG A 117 -9.78 17.44 14.04
CA ARG A 117 -8.37 17.61 13.68
C ARG A 117 -8.10 17.25 12.23
N GLN A 118 -7.05 17.86 11.68
CA GLN A 118 -6.43 17.42 10.45
C GLN A 118 -5.32 16.41 10.76
N VAL A 119 -5.34 15.25 10.10
CA VAL A 119 -4.32 14.20 10.24
C VAL A 119 -3.55 14.08 8.92
N GLY A 120 -2.23 13.96 8.96
CA GLY A 120 -1.39 13.74 7.78
C GLY A 120 -1.28 12.25 7.44
N ALA A 121 -1.31 11.91 6.16
CA ALA A 121 -1.08 10.56 5.64
C ALA A 121 -0.18 10.62 4.41
N VAL A 122 0.71 9.64 4.26
CA VAL A 122 1.60 9.53 3.09
C VAL A 122 1.41 8.16 2.47
N VAL A 123 1.11 8.14 1.17
CA VAL A 123 1.10 6.91 0.36
C VAL A 123 2.29 6.95 -0.58
N THR A 124 3.16 5.96 -0.50
CA THR A 124 4.25 5.78 -1.45
C THR A 124 3.90 4.66 -2.42
N LEU A 125 3.83 4.99 -3.71
CA LEU A 125 3.56 4.03 -4.78
C LEU A 125 4.78 3.15 -5.01
N MET A 126 4.53 1.84 -5.09
CA MET A 126 5.51 0.78 -5.38
C MET A 126 5.09 0.03 -6.65
N PRO A 127 5.98 -0.72 -7.34
CA PRO A 127 5.56 -1.52 -8.51
C PRO A 127 4.41 -2.46 -8.13
N GLY A 128 3.45 -2.61 -9.05
CA GLY A 128 2.16 -3.27 -8.86
C GLY A 128 2.11 -4.38 -7.81
N PHE A 129 1.35 -4.13 -6.73
CA PHE A 129 1.11 -5.10 -5.65
C PHE A 129 -0.29 -5.72 -5.72
N LEU A 130 -1.20 -5.19 -6.55
CA LEU A 130 -2.49 -5.85 -6.74
C LEU A 130 -2.31 -7.11 -7.56
N GLY A 131 -2.39 -8.23 -6.84
CA GLY A 131 -2.13 -9.56 -7.32
C GLY A 131 -2.86 -9.88 -8.62
N ALA A 132 -2.21 -10.77 -9.37
CA ALA A 132 -2.74 -11.51 -10.50
C ALA A 132 -3.96 -12.41 -10.16
N GLU A 133 -4.75 -12.09 -9.13
CA GLU A 133 -5.92 -12.88 -8.72
C GLU A 133 -7.24 -12.31 -9.25
N GLY A 134 -7.25 -11.05 -9.71
CA GLY A 134 -8.31 -10.54 -10.57
C GLY A 134 -8.00 -10.90 -12.01
N GLY A 135 -8.27 -12.15 -12.41
CA GLY A 135 -8.21 -12.55 -13.82
C GLY A 135 -8.92 -11.48 -14.64
N ALA A 136 -8.17 -10.82 -15.53
CA ALA A 136 -8.77 -9.97 -16.53
C ALA A 136 -9.90 -10.78 -17.17
N PRO A 137 -11.12 -10.24 -17.34
CA PRO A 137 -12.09 -10.90 -18.18
C PRO A 137 -11.37 -11.13 -19.51
N ALA A 138 -11.17 -12.39 -19.87
CA ALA A 138 -10.59 -12.74 -21.15
C ALA A 138 -11.35 -11.91 -22.18
N ALA A 139 -10.64 -10.99 -22.84
CA ALA A 139 -11.20 -10.29 -23.98
C ALA A 139 -11.70 -11.41 -24.90
N GLY A 140 -13.02 -11.43 -25.10
CA GLY A 140 -13.70 -12.52 -25.78
C GLY A 140 -12.93 -12.90 -27.04
N ASP A 141 -12.72 -14.20 -27.17
CA ASP A 141 -12.09 -14.86 -28.30
C ASP A 141 -12.81 -14.42 -29.58
N GLY A 142 -12.30 -13.35 -30.17
CA GLY A 142 -12.72 -12.84 -31.47
C GLY A 142 -12.20 -13.83 -32.50
N GLY A 143 -13.13 -14.64 -33.01
CA GLY A 143 -12.93 -15.70 -33.99
C GLY A 143 -11.66 -15.61 -34.83
N VAL A 144 -10.92 -16.72 -34.81
CA VAL A 144 -9.85 -17.08 -35.73
C VAL A 144 -10.39 -17.06 -37.17
N PRO A 145 -9.81 -16.27 -38.10
CA PRO A 145 -9.75 -16.69 -39.50
C PRO A 145 -8.50 -17.55 -39.70
N ASP A 146 -8.73 -18.78 -40.14
CA ASP A 146 -7.70 -19.67 -40.64
C ASP A 146 -6.93 -18.98 -41.78
N GLY A 147 -5.64 -18.76 -41.57
CA GLY A 147 -4.75 -18.08 -42.52
C GLY A 147 -3.33 -18.59 -42.39
N ALA A 148 -2.98 -19.49 -43.31
CA ALA A 148 -1.75 -20.25 -43.40
C ALA A 148 -0.46 -19.43 -43.66
N THR A 149 0.65 -20.20 -43.73
CA THR A 149 2.04 -19.88 -44.15
C THR A 149 2.95 -19.45 -42.99
N GLY A 150 4.03 -20.15 -42.63
CA GLY A 150 4.99 -20.93 -43.42
C GLY A 150 6.32 -20.17 -43.33
N GLY A 151 7.34 -20.74 -42.68
CA GLY A 151 8.64 -20.08 -42.58
C GLY A 151 9.58 -20.67 -41.53
N GLU A 152 10.17 -21.82 -41.87
CA GLU A 152 11.39 -22.32 -41.24
C GLU A 152 12.54 -21.36 -41.55
N GLY A 153 13.39 -21.08 -40.56
CA GLY A 153 14.56 -20.22 -40.74
C GLY A 153 15.48 -20.28 -39.53
N GLY A 154 16.32 -21.31 -39.48
CA GLY A 154 17.43 -21.40 -38.54
C GLY A 154 18.53 -20.38 -38.83
N GLY A 155 19.22 -19.95 -37.78
CA GLY A 155 20.36 -19.04 -37.87
C GLY A 155 21.25 -19.17 -36.64
N ALA A 156 22.33 -19.93 -36.78
CA ALA A 156 23.36 -20.14 -35.78
C ALA A 156 24.36 -18.97 -35.73
N GLY A 157 25.05 -18.84 -34.59
CA GLY A 157 26.46 -18.48 -34.55
C GLY A 157 26.79 -17.02 -34.23
N GLY A 158 27.58 -16.81 -33.18
CA GLY A 158 28.20 -15.51 -32.91
C GLY A 158 28.91 -15.39 -31.57
N ASN A 159 29.89 -16.26 -31.29
CA ASN A 159 30.88 -16.02 -30.24
C ASN A 159 31.80 -14.86 -30.67
N ALA A 160 31.88 -13.80 -29.88
CA ALA A 160 32.97 -12.83 -29.95
C ALA A 160 33.55 -12.60 -28.56
N ALA A 161 34.68 -13.24 -28.31
CA ALA A 161 35.56 -13.00 -27.19
C ALA A 161 36.21 -11.61 -27.33
N ALA A 162 36.15 -10.81 -26.28
CA ALA A 162 36.98 -9.62 -26.11
C ALA A 162 38.20 -9.96 -25.22
N PRO A 163 39.40 -9.45 -25.53
CA PRO A 163 40.61 -9.72 -24.75
C PRO A 163 40.63 -8.98 -23.38
N PRO A 164 41.43 -9.45 -22.41
CA PRO A 164 41.64 -8.79 -21.13
C PRO A 164 42.49 -7.51 -21.31
N VAL A 165 42.06 -6.42 -20.68
CA VAL A 165 42.87 -5.19 -20.57
C VAL A 165 43.60 -5.18 -19.23
N ASP A 166 44.93 -5.06 -19.35
CA ASP A 166 45.93 -5.08 -18.30
C ASP A 166 45.92 -3.85 -17.38
N ALA A 167 46.53 -4.11 -16.23
CA ALA A 167 46.94 -3.26 -15.14
C ALA A 167 47.52 -1.88 -15.48
N GLY A 168 47.31 -0.92 -14.57
CA GLY A 168 48.35 0.03 -14.17
C GLY A 168 47.90 1.46 -13.95
N ALA A 169 47.74 1.87 -12.69
CA ALA A 169 48.07 3.22 -12.24
C ALA A 169 48.19 3.31 -10.71
N SER A 170 49.42 3.23 -10.24
CA SER A 170 49.82 3.64 -8.88
C SER A 170 49.70 5.16 -8.76
N GLY A 171 48.63 5.63 -8.11
CA GLY A 171 48.45 7.03 -7.72
C GLY A 171 48.51 7.19 -6.20
N ARG A 172 49.68 7.58 -5.68
CA ARG A 172 49.88 8.02 -4.29
C ARG A 172 49.34 9.44 -4.11
N GLY A 173 48.70 9.68 -2.96
CA GLY A 173 48.74 10.98 -2.28
C GLY A 173 47.46 11.79 -2.33
N GLY A 174 46.67 11.71 -1.26
CA GLY A 174 45.50 12.56 -1.03
C GLY A 174 44.99 12.40 0.40
N ALA A 175 45.84 12.73 1.38
CA ALA A 175 45.46 12.78 2.79
C ALA A 175 44.53 14.00 3.01
N GLY A 176 43.28 13.75 3.39
CA GLY A 176 42.33 14.80 3.73
C GLY A 176 40.86 14.41 3.57
N GLY A 177 40.50 13.14 3.78
CA GLY A 177 39.11 12.69 3.74
C GLY A 177 38.51 12.74 5.13
N SER A 178 37.59 13.67 5.37
CA SER A 178 36.69 13.67 6.53
C SER A 178 36.22 12.25 6.81
N GLY A 179 36.39 11.79 8.06
CA GLY A 179 36.02 10.47 8.53
C GLY A 179 34.52 10.22 8.46
N ILE A 180 34.00 10.02 7.25
CA ILE A 180 32.73 9.36 7.02
C ILE A 180 32.99 7.93 7.45
N SER A 181 32.62 7.62 8.71
CA SER A 181 32.53 6.24 9.15
C SER A 181 31.73 5.50 8.08
N PRO A 182 32.27 4.42 7.47
CA PRO A 182 31.58 3.72 6.41
C PRO A 182 30.19 3.39 6.93
N SER A 183 29.16 3.92 6.27
CA SER A 183 27.78 3.55 6.59
C SER A 183 27.73 2.02 6.59
N PRO A 184 27.20 1.39 7.65
CA PRO A 184 27.13 -0.05 7.72
C PRO A 184 26.51 -0.57 6.42
N GLU A 185 27.20 -1.51 5.76
CA GLU A 185 26.71 -2.11 4.53
C GLU A 185 25.31 -2.68 4.80
N LYS A 186 24.34 -2.23 4.00
CA LYS A 186 22.98 -2.73 4.11
C LYS A 186 22.93 -4.18 3.66
N LYS A 187 22.22 -4.99 4.44
CA LYS A 187 22.00 -6.41 4.28
C LYS A 187 20.96 -6.72 3.21
N GLN A 188 21.18 -7.79 2.46
CA GLN A 188 20.29 -8.25 1.39
C GLN A 188 19.08 -9.00 1.95
N ALA A 189 18.08 -9.23 1.10
CA ALA A 189 16.93 -10.04 1.46
C ALA A 189 17.37 -11.45 1.87
N GLY A 190 16.82 -11.93 2.99
CA GLY A 190 17.09 -13.24 3.55
C GLY A 190 18.17 -13.25 4.65
N GLU A 191 18.93 -12.16 4.79
CA GLU A 191 19.94 -12.05 5.83
C GLU A 191 19.35 -11.64 7.18
N SER A 192 20.01 -12.01 8.27
CA SER A 192 19.56 -11.66 9.61
C SER A 192 19.73 -10.16 9.92
N CYS A 193 18.74 -9.52 10.53
CA CYS A 193 18.74 -8.09 10.87
C CYS A 193 18.32 -7.84 12.32
N GLY A 194 18.81 -6.75 12.91
CA GLY A 194 18.35 -6.24 14.21
C GLY A 194 17.30 -5.14 14.06
N GLY A 195 17.24 -4.46 12.91
CA GLY A 195 16.23 -3.47 12.59
C GLY A 195 16.11 -3.17 11.09
N GLY A 196 15.06 -2.44 10.70
CA GLY A 196 14.79 -2.14 9.28
C GLY A 196 15.90 -1.37 8.58
N THR A 197 16.65 -0.55 9.31
CA THR A 197 17.80 0.22 8.80
C THR A 197 18.95 -0.66 8.33
N ASP A 198 19.03 -1.90 8.82
CA ASP A 198 20.07 -2.85 8.44
C ASP A 198 19.83 -3.39 7.04
N CYS A 199 18.60 -3.33 6.52
CA CYS A 199 18.21 -3.98 5.29
C CYS A 199 18.21 -3.01 4.10
N VAL A 200 18.63 -3.50 2.93
CA VAL A 200 18.56 -2.74 1.67
C VAL A 200 17.14 -2.23 1.40
N SER A 201 16.15 -3.10 1.64
CA SER A 201 14.72 -2.79 1.49
C SER A 201 14.15 -1.82 2.55
N GLY A 202 14.88 -1.58 3.64
CA GLY A 202 14.36 -0.87 4.81
C GLY A 202 13.44 -1.70 5.71
N ALA A 203 13.26 -3.01 5.43
CA ALA A 203 12.32 -3.87 6.12
C ALA A 203 13.02 -5.05 6.80
N CYS A 204 12.93 -5.10 8.14
CA CYS A 204 13.39 -6.21 8.96
C CYS A 204 12.18 -6.80 9.67
N ARG A 205 11.91 -8.09 9.46
CA ARG A 205 10.78 -8.80 10.07
C ARG A 205 11.22 -10.20 10.46
N ASP A 206 10.84 -10.62 11.67
CA ASP A 206 11.25 -11.92 12.23
C ASP A 206 12.77 -12.10 12.23
N ASN A 207 13.49 -10.99 12.50
CA ASN A 207 14.95 -10.88 12.41
C ASN A 207 15.55 -11.22 11.04
N VAL A 208 14.77 -11.13 9.96
CA VAL A 208 15.24 -11.30 8.57
C VAL A 208 14.90 -10.10 7.70
N CYS A 209 15.88 -9.70 6.88
CA CYS A 209 15.70 -8.67 5.89
C CYS A 209 14.75 -9.16 4.81
N CYS A 210 13.68 -8.41 4.63
CA CYS A 210 12.71 -8.70 3.60
C CYS A 210 13.18 -8.11 2.25
N ASP A 211 12.71 -8.66 1.14
CA ASP A 211 12.89 -8.12 -0.21
C ASP A 211 12.16 -6.77 -0.38
N ARG A 212 11.11 -6.57 0.43
CA ARG A 212 10.29 -5.36 0.51
C ARG A 212 9.63 -5.24 1.89
N ILE A 213 8.98 -4.11 2.15
CA ILE A 213 8.14 -3.97 3.35
C ILE A 213 6.91 -4.87 3.19
N CYS A 214 6.71 -5.82 4.11
CA CYS A 214 5.48 -6.63 4.10
C CYS A 214 4.32 -5.84 4.71
N PHE A 215 3.27 -5.62 3.94
CA PHE A 215 2.04 -4.97 4.43
C PHE A 215 1.18 -5.95 5.21
N GLY A 216 0.65 -5.52 6.35
CA GLY A 216 -0.21 -6.35 7.19
C GLY A 216 0.53 -7.08 8.32
N SER A 217 -0.20 -7.39 9.38
CA SER A 217 0.30 -8.07 10.58
C SER A 217 0.55 -9.57 10.37
N CYS A 218 0.03 -10.16 9.29
CA CYS A 218 0.13 -11.59 8.98
C CYS A 218 0.94 -11.91 7.72
N PHE A 219 2.06 -11.21 7.56
CA PHE A 219 3.06 -11.52 6.55
C PHE A 219 4.39 -11.81 7.24
N THR A 220 5.24 -12.61 6.63
CA THR A 220 6.57 -12.95 7.13
C THR A 220 7.54 -13.05 5.95
N CYS A 221 8.83 -12.92 6.25
CA CYS A 221 9.94 -13.11 5.31
C CYS A 221 10.61 -14.48 5.50
N GLN A 222 10.02 -15.32 6.34
CA GLN A 222 10.47 -16.69 6.64
C GLN A 222 9.32 -17.70 6.46
N ALA A 223 8.42 -17.47 5.49
CA ALA A 223 7.29 -18.37 5.27
C ALA A 223 7.78 -19.79 4.85
N PRO A 224 7.22 -20.87 5.44
CA PRO A 224 7.59 -22.23 5.06
C PRO A 224 7.35 -22.48 3.56
N GLY A 225 8.34 -23.08 2.88
CA GLY A 225 8.25 -23.38 1.45
C GLY A 225 8.43 -22.17 0.53
N GLN A 226 8.73 -20.98 1.06
CA GLN A 226 9.10 -19.80 0.27
C GLN A 226 10.59 -19.46 0.45
N PRO A 227 11.22 -18.79 -0.54
CA PRO A 227 12.57 -18.27 -0.38
C PRO A 227 12.66 -17.29 0.80
N VAL A 228 13.64 -17.48 1.66
CA VAL A 228 13.90 -16.59 2.81
C VAL A 228 14.16 -15.17 2.29
N GLY A 229 13.56 -14.19 2.96
CA GLY A 229 13.58 -12.78 2.55
C GLY A 229 12.37 -12.38 1.71
N ARG A 230 11.63 -13.29 1.08
CA ARG A 230 10.44 -12.89 0.30
C ARG A 230 9.24 -12.68 1.21
N CYS A 231 8.60 -11.51 1.14
CA CYS A 231 7.33 -11.29 1.83
C CYS A 231 6.25 -12.25 1.30
N ALA A 232 5.70 -13.08 2.18
CA ALA A 232 4.59 -13.98 1.93
C ALA A 232 3.61 -14.00 3.13
N PRO A 233 2.35 -14.42 2.93
CA PRO A 233 1.42 -14.62 4.05
C PRO A 233 1.99 -15.59 5.08
N ALA A 234 1.83 -15.26 6.36
CA ALA A 234 2.15 -16.18 7.44
C ALA A 234 1.12 -17.32 7.49
N ALA A 235 1.54 -18.51 7.91
CA ALA A 235 0.64 -19.64 8.06
C ALA A 235 -0.41 -19.37 9.16
N ASN A 236 -1.60 -19.95 9.01
CA ASN A 236 -2.64 -19.85 10.04
C ASN A 236 -2.11 -20.38 11.39
N GLY A 237 -2.43 -19.67 12.47
CA GLY A 237 -1.93 -19.93 13.81
C GLY A 237 -0.58 -19.28 14.14
N THR A 238 0.12 -18.68 13.17
CA THR A 238 1.36 -17.92 13.45
C THR A 238 1.03 -16.70 14.30
N SER A 239 1.81 -16.44 15.37
CA SER A 239 1.61 -15.26 16.19
C SER A 239 1.96 -13.99 15.41
N CYS A 240 1.03 -13.05 15.31
CA CYS A 240 1.21 -11.78 14.61
C CYS A 240 1.49 -10.59 15.53
N ARG A 241 1.35 -10.78 16.84
CA ARG A 241 1.63 -9.79 17.88
C ARG A 241 1.88 -10.52 19.20
N SER A 242 2.74 -9.95 20.04
CA SER A 242 2.93 -10.41 21.41
C SER A 242 1.60 -10.51 22.15
N ALA A 243 1.40 -11.62 22.87
CA ALA A 243 0.25 -11.76 23.74
C ALA A 243 0.25 -10.68 24.83
N THR A 244 -0.94 -10.30 25.28
CA THR A 244 -1.13 -9.32 26.35
C THR A 244 -2.09 -9.85 27.39
N CYS A 245 -1.92 -9.41 28.63
CA CYS A 245 -2.91 -9.63 29.68
C CYS A 245 -3.87 -8.45 29.73
N GLY A 246 -5.16 -8.72 29.89
CA GLY A 246 -6.19 -7.72 30.16
C GLY A 246 -5.89 -6.96 31.46
N SER A 247 -6.49 -5.78 31.61
CA SER A 247 -6.26 -4.90 32.77
C SER A 247 -6.59 -5.53 34.12
N ASN A 248 -7.48 -6.52 34.15
CA ASN A 248 -7.83 -7.28 35.36
C ASN A 248 -6.85 -8.44 35.65
N GLY A 249 -5.88 -8.70 34.77
CA GLY A 249 -4.97 -9.84 34.88
C GLY A 249 -5.65 -11.20 34.67
N ARG A 250 -6.93 -11.23 34.25
CA ARG A 250 -7.76 -12.45 34.11
C ARG A 250 -8.08 -12.81 32.67
N VAL A 251 -7.54 -12.10 31.68
CA VAL A 251 -7.77 -12.41 30.26
C VAL A 251 -6.43 -12.43 29.56
N LEU A 252 -6.06 -13.57 28.99
CA LEU A 252 -4.91 -13.70 28.09
C LEU A 252 -5.38 -13.47 26.66
N SER A 253 -4.93 -12.38 26.05
CA SER A 253 -5.21 -12.06 24.65
C SER A 253 -4.04 -12.47 23.78
N GLN A 254 -4.23 -13.51 22.98
CA GLN A 254 -3.30 -13.94 21.94
C GLN A 254 -3.70 -13.33 20.60
N TYR A 255 -2.73 -13.15 19.71
CA TYR A 255 -2.94 -12.61 18.39
C TYR A 255 -2.33 -13.57 17.37
N VAL A 256 -3.18 -14.23 16.59
CA VAL A 256 -2.78 -15.25 15.64
C VAL A 256 -3.30 -14.92 14.24
N CYS A 257 -2.55 -15.34 13.24
CA CYS A 257 -2.98 -15.20 11.86
C CYS A 257 -4.09 -16.19 11.53
N ASP A 258 -5.19 -15.69 10.98
CA ASP A 258 -6.22 -16.48 10.34
C ASP A 258 -6.58 -15.83 9.00
N ASN A 259 -6.38 -16.58 7.91
CA ASN A 259 -6.67 -16.15 6.53
C ASN A 259 -6.07 -14.78 6.16
N GLY A 260 -4.85 -14.49 6.63
CA GLY A 260 -4.13 -13.24 6.37
C GLY A 260 -4.55 -12.05 7.25
N ALA A 261 -5.51 -12.22 8.15
CA ALA A 261 -5.86 -11.25 9.20
C ALA A 261 -5.24 -11.66 10.54
N CYS A 262 -4.95 -10.67 11.39
CA CYS A 262 -4.42 -10.91 12.74
C CYS A 262 -5.57 -10.88 13.73
N ASP A 263 -6.06 -12.06 14.06
CA ASP A 263 -7.22 -12.25 14.91
C ASP A 263 -6.83 -12.34 16.38
N ARG A 264 -7.63 -11.69 17.21
CA ARG A 264 -7.48 -11.73 18.67
C ARG A 264 -8.21 -12.93 19.23
N GLN A 265 -7.49 -13.79 19.93
CA GLN A 265 -8.04 -14.93 20.67
C GLN A 265 -7.91 -14.66 22.17
N ASP A 266 -9.04 -14.46 22.83
CA ASP A 266 -9.09 -14.21 24.27
C ASP A 266 -9.36 -15.51 25.05
N THR A 267 -8.53 -15.77 26.06
CA THR A 267 -8.69 -16.86 27.00
C THR A 267 -8.91 -16.29 28.41
N THR A 268 -10.03 -16.60 29.04
CA THR A 268 -10.30 -16.16 30.42
C THR A 268 -9.53 -17.04 31.40
N CYS A 269 -8.61 -16.43 32.14
CA CYS A 269 -7.95 -17.01 33.30
C CYS A 269 -8.87 -16.85 34.50
N GLU A 270 -9.58 -17.90 34.91
CA GLU A 270 -10.58 -17.88 35.98
C GLU A 270 -10.05 -17.33 37.32
N GLN A 271 -9.67 -18.20 38.26
CA GLN A 271 -9.03 -17.82 39.53
C GLN A 271 -7.50 -17.69 39.40
N ARG A 272 -6.98 -17.83 38.18
CA ARG A 272 -5.55 -17.77 37.83
C ARG A 272 -5.13 -16.41 37.26
N GLU A 273 -3.90 -15.99 37.51
CA GLU A 273 -3.30 -14.80 36.92
C GLU A 273 -2.79 -15.09 35.51
N CYS A 274 -2.93 -14.12 34.61
CA CYS A 274 -2.43 -14.21 33.26
C CYS A 274 -0.90 -14.03 33.23
N ASP A 275 -0.19 -14.98 32.62
CA ASP A 275 1.22 -14.86 32.24
C ASP A 275 1.33 -14.81 30.71
N ALA A 276 1.49 -13.59 30.17
CA ALA A 276 1.66 -13.36 28.74
C ALA A 276 2.98 -13.90 28.16
N ARG A 277 4.01 -14.11 28.98
CA ARG A 277 5.30 -14.68 28.53
C ARG A 277 5.22 -16.19 28.40
N ALA A 278 4.59 -16.85 29.38
CA ALA A 278 4.37 -18.28 29.36
C ALA A 278 3.19 -18.68 28.44
N LEU A 279 2.36 -17.72 28.02
CA LEU A 279 1.12 -17.95 27.28
C LEU A 279 0.14 -18.85 28.06
N THR A 280 0.10 -18.70 29.39
CA THR A 280 -0.70 -19.55 30.29
C THR A 280 -1.39 -18.74 31.39
N CYS A 281 -2.46 -19.31 31.95
CA CYS A 281 -3.07 -18.84 33.18
C CYS A 281 -2.49 -19.62 34.38
N GLN A 282 -1.81 -18.94 35.29
CA GLN A 282 -1.15 -19.51 36.47
C GLN A 282 -1.91 -19.23 37.76
#